data_AF-A0A348VAM1-F1
#
_entry.id   AF-A0A348VAM1-F1
#
_cell.length_a   1.000
_cell.length_b   1.000
_cell.length_c   1.000
_cell.angle_alpha   90.00
_cell.angle_beta   90.00
_cell.angle_gamma   90.00
#
_symmetry.space_group_name_H-M   'P 1'
#
loop_
_entity.id
_entity.type
_entity.pdbx_description
1 polymer ?
#
loop_
_entity_poly.entity_id
_entity_poly.type
_entity_poly.pdbx_seq_one_letter_code
_entity_poly.pdbx_strand_id
1 'polypeptide(L)' 'MLGDEASKPYYRWVEPGVDPKKPDGLQDDTHMMEKGAKKVAQFVAEGIAELKSGLSENITLIK' A
#
# COMPACT_ATOMS: atom_id res chain seq x y z
N MET A 1 13.97 6.60 -5.58
CA MET A 1 13.16 5.39 -5.85
C MET A 1 13.58 4.30 -4.86
N LEU A 2 12.66 3.42 -4.45
CA LEU A 2 12.92 2.35 -3.48
C LEU A 2 13.78 1.21 -4.07
N GLY A 3 13.59 0.87 -5.35
CA GLY A 3 14.20 -0.30 -5.97
C GLY A 3 13.50 -1.61 -5.57
N ASP A 4 13.81 -2.69 -6.29
CA ASP A 4 13.07 -3.96 -6.25
C ASP A 4 12.97 -4.53 -4.83
N GLU A 5 14.10 -4.79 -4.17
CA GLU A 5 14.13 -5.39 -2.83
C GLU A 5 13.40 -4.56 -1.77
N ALA A 6 13.62 -3.24 -1.74
CA ALA A 6 12.99 -2.38 -0.76
C ALA A 6 11.48 -2.16 -1.02
N SER A 7 11.01 -2.49 -2.23
CA SER A 7 9.60 -2.38 -2.61
C SER A 7 8.76 -3.62 -2.22
N LYS A 8 9.37 -4.80 -2.07
CA LYS A 8 8.66 -6.06 -1.74
C LYS A 8 7.70 -5.95 -0.54
N PRO A 9 8.03 -5.27 0.58
CA PRO A 9 7.11 -5.18 1.72
C PRO A 9 5.82 -4.39 1.45
N TYR A 10 5.73 -3.68 0.32
CA TYR A 10 4.53 -2.95 -0.08
C TYR A 10 3.56 -3.81 -0.90
N TYR A 11 4.04 -4.91 -1.48
CA TYR A 11 3.27 -5.81 -2.35
C TYR A 11 3.04 -7.17 -1.69
N ARG A 12 2.18 -8.00 -2.28
CA ARG A 12 1.78 -9.31 -1.76
C ARG A 12 2.85 -10.37 -2.03
N TRP A 13 4.00 -10.15 -1.42
CA TRP A 13 5.12 -11.09 -1.37
C TRP A 13 5.06 -11.88 -0.07
N VAL A 14 4.94 -13.19 -0.19
CA VAL A 14 4.71 -14.10 0.93
C VAL A 14 5.60 -15.32 0.78
N GLU A 15 6.34 -15.65 1.83
CA GLU A 15 7.18 -16.85 1.85
C GLU A 15 6.33 -18.13 1.92
N PRO A 16 6.87 -19.28 1.45
CA PRO A 16 6.23 -20.58 1.62
C PRO A 16 5.81 -20.85 3.06
N GLY A 17 4.62 -21.44 3.23
CA GLY A 17 4.05 -21.81 4.53
C GLY A 17 3.38 -20.67 5.32
N VAL A 18 3.46 -19.41 4.89
CA VAL A 18 2.83 -18.27 5.60
C VAL A 18 1.33 -18.17 5.28
N ASP A 19 0.94 -18.33 4.02
CA ASP A 19 -0.45 -18.31 3.59
C ASP A 19 -0.91 -19.75 3.28
N PRO A 20 -1.86 -20.34 4.04
CA PRO A 20 -2.36 -21.68 3.78
C PRO A 20 -2.99 -21.86 2.39
N LYS A 21 -3.44 -20.77 1.75
CA LYS A 21 -3.99 -20.79 0.38
C LYS A 21 -2.90 -20.71 -0.69
N LYS A 22 -1.67 -20.36 -0.31
CA LYS A 22 -0.47 -20.26 -1.15
C LYS A 22 0.69 -20.96 -0.45
N PRO A 23 0.62 -22.30 -0.30
CA PRO A 23 1.60 -23.06 0.50
C PRO A 23 3.04 -22.90 -0.01
N ASP A 24 3.22 -22.73 -1.32
CA ASP A 24 4.53 -22.53 -1.96
C ASP A 24 4.99 -21.06 -1.97
N GLY A 25 4.26 -20.17 -1.27
CA GLY A 25 4.50 -18.74 -1.26
C GLY A 25 3.86 -18.04 -2.45
N LEU A 26 4.12 -16.73 -2.55
CA LEU A 26 3.62 -15.88 -3.63
C LEU A 26 4.55 -14.68 -3.83
N GLN A 27 4.82 -14.35 -5.08
CA GLN A 27 5.37 -13.06 -5.48
C GLN A 27 4.36 -12.39 -6.41
N ASP A 28 3.75 -11.32 -5.92
CA ASP A 28 2.67 -10.60 -6.61
C ASP A 28 2.89 -9.12 -6.44
N ASP A 29 3.25 -8.45 -7.53
CA ASP A 29 3.57 -7.03 -7.62
C ASP A 29 2.34 -6.15 -7.91
N THR A 30 1.14 -6.71 -7.90
CA THR A 30 -0.11 -5.97 -8.18
C THR A 30 -0.87 -5.70 -6.89
N HIS A 31 -1.08 -6.73 -6.06
CA HIS A 31 -1.83 -6.58 -4.82
C HIS A 31 -0.94 -6.07 -3.70
N MET A 32 -1.44 -5.15 -2.88
CA MET A 32 -0.67 -4.54 -1.80
C MET A 32 -0.84 -5.30 -0.48
N MET A 33 0.23 -5.32 0.31
CA MET A 33 0.14 -5.62 1.75
C MET A 33 -0.27 -4.35 2.52
N GLU A 34 -0.54 -4.47 3.82
CA GLU A 34 -0.99 -3.36 4.66
C GLU A 34 -0.11 -2.10 4.52
N LYS A 35 1.21 -2.28 4.46
CA LYS A 35 2.16 -1.18 4.28
C LYS A 35 1.98 -0.45 2.94
N GLY A 36 1.79 -1.20 1.85
CA GLY A 36 1.47 -0.68 0.53
C GLY A 36 0.16 0.08 0.50
N ALA A 37 -0.89 -0.57 0.99
CA ALA A 37 -2.24 -0.01 1.01
C ALA A 37 -2.28 1.30 1.80
N LYS A 38 -1.66 1.36 2.99
CA LYS A 38 -1.57 2.59 3.79
C LYS A 38 -0.79 3.70 3.08
N LYS A 39 0.32 3.37 2.41
CA LYS A 39 1.13 4.35 1.69
C LYS A 39 0.38 4.96 0.51
N VAL A 40 -0.33 4.14 -0.27
CA VAL A 40 -1.15 4.64 -1.39
C VAL A 40 -2.36 5.42 -0.89
N ALA A 41 -3.03 4.95 0.17
CA ALA A 41 -4.12 5.70 0.79
C ALA A 41 -3.67 7.08 1.29
N GLN A 42 -2.47 7.17 1.88
CA GLN A 42 -1.85 8.43 2.27
C GLN A 42 -1.66 9.37 1.06
N PHE A 43 -1.06 8.88 -0.04
CA PHE A 43 -0.86 9.71 -1.24
C PHE A 43 -2.18 10.23 -1.83
N VAL A 44 -3.22 9.38 -1.85
CA VAL A 44 -4.55 9.78 -2.33
C VAL A 44 -5.17 10.82 -1.39
N ALA A 45 -5.07 10.64 -0.07
CA ALA A 45 -5.58 11.60 0.91
C ALA A 45 -4.87 12.96 0.81
N GLU A 46 -3.55 12.95 0.65
CA GLU A 46 -2.74 14.16 0.42
C GLU A 46 -3.17 14.87 -0.87
N GLY A 47 -3.32 14.13 -1.98
CA GLY A 47 -3.80 14.69 -3.24
C GLY A 47 -5.22 15.27 -3.14
N ILE A 48 -6.14 14.61 -2.42
CA ILE A 48 -7.49 15.14 -2.19
C ILE A 48 -7.44 16.44 -1.38
N ALA A 49 -6.59 16.51 -0.34
CA ALA A 49 -6.43 17.71 0.48
C ALA A 49 -5.95 18.92 -0.33
N GLU A 50 -5.10 18.71 -1.33
CA GLU A 50 -4.56 19.77 -2.20
C GLU A 50 -5.61 20.36 -3.16
N LEU A 51 -6.65 19.60 -3.52
CA LEU A 51 -7.67 20.03 -4.48
C LEU A 51 -8.63 21.11 -3.94
N LYS A 52 -8.65 21.36 -2.62
CA LYS A 52 -9.55 22.34 -1.96
C LYS A 52 -11.03 22.18 -2.37
N SER A 53 -11.46 20.93 -2.54
CA SER A 53 -12.85 20.57 -2.86
C SER A 53 -13.67 20.32 -1.59
N GLY A 54 -15.00 20.20 -1.70
CA GLY A 54 -15.82 19.79 -0.54
C GLY A 54 -15.41 18.44 0.06
N LEU A 55 -14.77 17.56 -0.71
CA LEU A 55 -14.21 16.31 -0.18
C LEU A 55 -12.97 16.56 0.69
N SER A 56 -12.16 17.56 0.36
CA SER A 56 -10.95 17.92 1.13
C SER A 56 -11.26 18.34 2.57
N GLU A 57 -12.46 18.89 2.81
CA GLU A 57 -12.94 19.28 4.15
C GLU A 57 -13.10 18.08 5.10
N ASN A 58 -13.17 16.86 4.55
CA ASN A 58 -13.34 15.62 5.32
C ASN A 58 -12.01 14.87 5.55
N ILE A 59 -10.88 15.42 5.10
CA ILE A 59 -9.57 14.78 5.21
C ILE A 59 -8.82 15.29 6.46
N THR A 60 -8.40 14.37 7.32
CA THR A 60 -7.43 14.66 8.39
C THR A 60 -6.14 13.89 8.11
N LEU A 61 -5.07 14.62 7.81
CA LEU A 61 -3.75 14.02 7.63
C LEU A 61 -3.08 13.85 8.99
N ILE A 62 -2.85 12.60 9.38
CA ILE A 62 -2.11 12.24 10.59
C ILE A 62 -0.63 12.09 10.18
N LYS A 63 0.25 12.79 10.90
CA LYS A 63 1.71 12.72 10.69
C LYS A 63 2.30 11.45 11.26
#